data_AF-P0CY89-F1
#
_entry.id   AF-P0CY89-F1
#
_cell.length_a   1.000
_cell.length_b   1.000
_cell.length_c   1.000
_cell.angle_alpha   90.00
_cell.angle_beta   90.00
_cell.angle_gamma   90.00
#
_symmetry.space_group_name_H-M   'P 1'
#
loop_
_entity.id
_entity.type
_entity.pdbx_description
1 polymer ?
#
loop_
_entity_poly.entity_id
_entity_poly.type
_entity_poly.pdbx_seq_one_letter_code
_entity_poly.pdbx_strand_id
1 'polypeptide(L)' 'ALPPGGRLIISEAMAGGAKPDRACDVYFAFYTMAMSSGRTRSPEEIKQMLEKAGFTKVSKPRTLRPFITSVIEAERG' A
#
# COMPACT_ATOMS: atom_id res chain seq x y z
N ALA A 1 -15.73 0.03 14.18
CA ALA A 1 -15.27 -0.36 12.82
C ALA A 1 -16.06 0.44 11.79
N LEU A 2 -15.57 0.56 10.55
CA LEU A 2 -16.32 1.21 9.46
C LEU A 2 -17.66 0.49 9.24
N PRO A 3 -18.78 1.21 9.01
CA PRO A 3 -20.03 0.58 8.59
C PRO A 3 -19.91 -0.01 7.18
N PRO A 4 -20.81 -0.91 6.75
CA PRO A 4 -20.87 -1.34 5.36
C PRO A 4 -20.91 -0.15 4.40
N GLY A 5 -20.13 -0.21 3.33
CA GLY A 5 -19.91 0.90 2.38
C GLY A 5 -18.94 1.99 2.86
N GLY A 6 -18.45 1.93 4.09
CA GLY A 6 -17.43 2.86 4.60
C GLY A 6 -16.10 2.71 3.85
N ARG A 7 -15.46 3.83 3.51
CA ARG A 7 -14.22 3.83 2.71
C ARG A 7 -12.97 3.86 3.60
N LEU A 8 -11.96 3.09 3.19
CA LEU A 8 -10.61 3.13 3.72
C LEU A 8 -9.65 3.59 2.61
N ILE A 9 -8.80 4.56 2.94
CA ILE A 9 -7.76 5.08 2.05
C ILE A 9 -6.42 4.85 2.75
N ILE A 10 -5.51 4.15 2.09
CA ILE A 10 -4.13 3.96 2.52
C ILE A 10 -3.26 4.79 1.59
N SER A 11 -2.57 5.78 2.13
CA SER A 11 -1.69 6.69 1.38
C SER A 11 -0.28 6.58 1.93
N GLU A 12 0.58 5.81 1.27
CA GLU A 12 1.95 5.55 1.70
C GLU A 12 2.87 5.25 0.51
N ALA A 13 4.18 5.26 0.75
CA ALA A 13 5.12 4.69 -0.20
C ALA A 13 4.99 3.16 -0.16
N MET A 14 4.73 2.56 -1.32
CA MET A 14 4.52 1.12 -1.46
C MET A 14 5.64 0.53 -2.28
N ALA A 15 6.02 -0.71 -1.97
CA ALA A 15 7.00 -1.44 -2.76
C ALA A 15 6.45 -1.75 -4.16
N GLY A 16 7.33 -1.87 -5.16
CA GLY A 16 6.92 -2.22 -6.53
C GLY A 16 6.37 -3.64 -6.71
N GLY A 17 6.63 -4.53 -5.74
CA GLY A 17 6.19 -5.93 -5.79
C GLY A 17 6.88 -6.69 -6.93
N ALA A 18 6.09 -7.35 -7.79
CA ALA A 18 6.62 -8.13 -8.92
C ALA A 18 7.40 -7.29 -9.95
N LYS A 19 7.16 -5.97 -9.99
CA LYS A 19 7.93 -5.02 -10.79
C LYS A 19 8.50 -3.93 -9.86
N PRO A 20 9.72 -4.14 -9.32
CA PRO A 20 10.32 -3.21 -8.37
C PRO A 20 10.38 -1.77 -8.87
N ASP A 21 10.05 -0.80 -7.99
CA ASP A 21 10.42 0.60 -8.21
C ASP A 21 11.81 0.78 -7.62
N ARG A 22 12.82 0.83 -8.49
CA ARG A 22 14.23 0.83 -8.06
C ARG A 22 14.56 1.98 -7.11
N ALA A 23 13.95 3.16 -7.28
CA ALA A 23 14.21 4.29 -6.39
C ALA A 23 13.49 4.08 -5.05
N CYS A 24 12.20 3.72 -5.10
CA CYS A 24 11.37 3.49 -3.90
C CYS A 24 11.93 2.36 -3.05
N ASP A 25 12.12 1.20 -3.67
CA ASP A 25 12.44 -0.03 -2.98
C ASP A 25 13.83 0.05 -2.34
N VAL A 26 14.82 0.65 -3.01
CA VAL A 26 16.16 0.84 -2.43
C VAL A 26 16.11 1.87 -1.31
N TYR A 27 15.51 3.04 -1.54
CA TYR A 27 15.43 4.09 -0.52
C TYR A 27 14.74 3.58 0.76
N PHE A 28 13.58 2.95 0.62
CA PHE A 28 12.82 2.45 1.76
C PHE A 28 13.43 1.20 2.39
N ALA A 29 14.15 0.34 1.66
CA ALA A 29 14.88 -0.77 2.28
C ALA A 29 15.94 -0.26 3.27
N PHE A 30 16.75 0.74 2.86
CA PHE A 30 17.75 1.33 3.76
C PHE A 30 17.09 2.13 4.89
N TYR A 31 16.06 2.92 4.58
CA TYR A 31 15.34 3.72 5.56
C TYR A 31 14.71 2.84 6.65
N THR A 32 13.95 1.80 6.28
CA THR A 32 13.26 0.95 7.27
C THR A 32 14.22 0.05 8.04
N MET A 33 15.33 -0.36 7.43
CA MET A 33 16.42 -1.07 8.10
C MET A 33 17.07 -0.19 9.17
N ALA A 34 17.44 1.05 8.84
CA ALA A 34 18.07 1.97 9.78
C ALA A 34 17.14 2.32 10.96
N MET A 35 15.84 2.39 10.71
CA MET A 35 14.83 2.68 11.72
C MET A 35 14.30 1.42 12.44
N SER A 36 14.79 0.21 12.11
CA SER A 36 14.28 -1.07 12.64
C SER A 36 12.76 -1.22 12.57
N SER A 37 12.14 -0.71 11.50
CA SER A 37 10.67 -0.60 11.36
C SER A 37 10.05 -1.64 10.40
N GLY A 38 10.87 -2.53 9.84
CA GLY A 38 10.42 -3.60 8.94
C GLY A 38 10.64 -3.26 7.47
N ARG A 39 9.60 -3.34 6.64
CA ARG A 39 9.66 -3.09 5.19
C ARG A 39 8.37 -2.49 4.65
N THR A 40 8.45 -1.80 3.52
CA THR A 40 7.28 -1.44 2.72
C THR A 40 6.60 -2.70 2.16
N ARG A 41 5.28 -2.64 2.05
CA ARG A 41 4.47 -3.67 1.40
C ARG A 41 4.16 -3.26 -0.03
N SER A 42 4.02 -4.24 -0.90
CA SER A 42 3.47 -4.04 -2.25
C SER A 42 1.97 -3.78 -2.19
N PRO A 43 1.41 -3.10 -3.21
CA PRO A 43 -0.04 -2.97 -3.36
C PRO A 43 -0.81 -4.29 -3.28
N GLU A 44 -0.25 -5.35 -3.83
CA GLU A 44 -0.85 -6.68 -3.85
C GLU A 44 -0.91 -7.29 -2.45
N GLU A 45 0.13 -7.12 -1.63
CA GLU A 45 0.13 -7.55 -0.23
C GLU A 45 -0.90 -6.77 0.59
N ILE A 46 -0.96 -5.44 0.41
CA ILE A 46 -1.94 -4.59 1.08
C ILE A 46 -3.36 -5.01 0.68
N LYS A 47 -3.58 -5.26 -0.62
CA LYS A 47 -4.86 -5.75 -1.12
C LYS A 47 -5.28 -7.06 -0.45
N GLN A 48 -4.39 -8.04 -0.36
CA GLN A 48 -4.69 -9.32 0.29
C GLN A 48 -5.03 -9.13 1.78
N MET A 49 -4.35 -8.21 2.48
CA MET A 49 -4.65 -7.90 3.88
C MET A 49 -6.04 -7.25 4.04
N LEU A 50 -6.39 -6.33 3.12
CA LEU A 50 -7.70 -5.68 3.10
C LEU A 50 -8.82 -6.69 2.82
N GLU A 51 -8.65 -7.57 1.84
CA GLU A 51 -9.62 -8.62 1.52
C GLU A 51 -9.85 -9.57 2.71
N LYS A 52 -8.77 -9.97 3.39
CA LYS A 52 -8.87 -10.78 4.64
C LYS A 52 -9.58 -10.05 5.77
N ALA A 53 -9.51 -8.72 5.81
CA ALA A 53 -10.17 -7.89 6.81
C ALA A 53 -11.64 -7.56 6.46
N GLY A 54 -12.19 -8.11 5.37
CA GLY A 54 -13.57 -7.89 4.95
C GLY A 54 -13.78 -6.59 4.17
N PHE A 55 -12.72 -6.03 3.60
CA PHE A 55 -12.83 -4.96 2.61
C PHE A 55 -12.97 -5.53 1.19
N THR A 56 -13.68 -4.80 0.35
CA THR A 56 -13.97 -5.11 -1.05
C THR A 56 -13.63 -3.90 -1.92
N LYS A 57 -13.80 -4.05 -3.24
CA LYS A 57 -13.50 -3.00 -4.24
C LYS A 57 -12.09 -2.38 -4.07
N VAL A 58 -11.12 -3.20 -3.66
CA VAL A 58 -9.75 -2.73 -3.45
C VAL A 58 -9.13 -2.32 -4.77
N SER A 59 -8.68 -1.07 -4.86
CA SER A 59 -8.10 -0.51 -6.08
C SER A 59 -6.87 0.35 -5.78
N LYS A 60 -5.98 0.48 -6.77
CA LYS A 60 -4.78 1.31 -6.72
C LYS A 60 -4.87 2.40 -7.79
N PRO A 61 -5.43 3.58 -7.50
CA PRO A 61 -5.46 4.68 -8.45
C PRO A 61 -4.06 5.06 -8.94
N ARG A 62 -3.95 5.51 -10.19
CA ARG A 62 -2.68 6.00 -10.74
C ARG A 62 -2.31 7.31 -10.06
N THR A 63 -1.12 7.38 -9.47
CA THR A 63 -0.56 8.63 -8.93
C THR A 63 0.49 9.22 -9.87
N LEU A 64 0.77 10.52 -9.76
CA LEU A 64 1.75 11.22 -10.61
C LEU A 64 3.19 10.80 -10.29
N ARG A 65 3.49 10.56 -9.01
CA ARG A 65 4.84 10.21 -8.52
C ARG A 65 4.72 9.09 -7.49
N PRO A 66 4.62 7.82 -7.92
CA PRO A 66 4.43 6.66 -7.02
C PRO A 66 5.49 6.54 -5.92
N PHE A 67 6.73 6.93 -6.22
CA PHE A 67 7.83 7.02 -5.26
C PHE A 67 7.54 7.96 -4.07
N ILE A 68 6.82 9.07 -4.31
CA ILE A 68 6.42 9.99 -3.24
C ILE A 68 5.22 9.43 -2.49
N THR A 69 4.21 8.97 -3.22
CA THR A 69 3.01 8.39 -2.64
C THR A 69 2.26 7.51 -3.63
N SER A 70 1.78 6.39 -3.13
CA SER A 70 0.79 5.53 -3.76
C SER A 70 -0.46 5.48 -2.89
N VAL A 71 -1.61 5.27 -3.52
CA VAL A 71 -2.89 5.20 -2.82
C VAL A 71 -3.53 3.84 -3.09
N ILE A 72 -4.06 3.22 -2.04
CA ILE A 72 -5.00 2.11 -2.11
C ILE A 72 -6.33 2.58 -1.53
N GLU A 73 -7.40 2.35 -2.27
CA GLU A 73 -8.77 2.59 -1.81
C GLU A 73 -9.49 1.27 -1.65
N ALA A 74 -10.32 1.16 -0.62
CA ALA A 74 -11.20 0.00 -0.41
C ALA A 74 -12.50 0.41 0.28
N GLU A 75 -13.52 -0.44 0.14
CA GLU A 75 -14.82 -0.27 0.79
C GLU A 75 -15.06 -1.40 1.77
N ARG A 76 -15.58 -1.09 2.96
CA ARG A 76 -16.03 -2.10 3.91
C ARG A 76 -17.20 -2.86 3.28
N GLY A 77 -17.02 -4.18 3.08
CA GLY A 77 -18.09 -5.07 2.63
C GLY A 77 -19.22 -5.19 3.64
#